data_AF-A0A924BLI9-F1
#
_entry.id   AF-A0A924BLI9-F1
#
_cell.length_a   1.000
_cell.length_b   1.000
_cell.length_c   1.000
_cell.angle_alpha   90.00
_cell.angle_beta   90.00
_cell.angle_gamma   90.00
#
_symmetry.space_group_name_H-M   'P 1'
#
loop_
_entity.id
_entity.type
_entity.pdbx_description
1 polymer ?
#
loop_
_entity_poly.entity_id
_entity_poly.type
_entity_poly.pdbx_seq_one_letter_code
_entity_poly.pdbx_strand_id
1 'polypeptide(L)'
;RVVTVSPAWTWGPSVEQLAGGDRANAGEIGAHFHPLGRVGDGAEVAAAVAFVCSDAAPWVTGCDIPVGGGFSMLRPDQGVSPRVWFERLAPAPGTSS
;
A
#
# COMPACT_ATOMS: atom_id res chain seq x y z
N ARG A 1 -18.51 12.45 13.29
CA ARG A 1 -18.24 11.05 12.92
C ARG A 1 -16.80 10.75 13.27
N VAL A 2 -16.51 9.56 13.79
CA VAL A 2 -15.14 9.12 14.05
C VAL A 2 -14.92 7.87 13.22
N VAL A 3 -13.93 7.91 12.32
CA VAL A 3 -13.57 6.82 11.42
C VAL A 3 -12.05 6.78 11.37
N THR A 4 -11.46 5.59 11.34
CA THR A 4 -10.03 5.41 11.07
C THR A 4 -9.84 4.94 9.62
N VAL A 5 -8.72 5.34 9.03
CA VAL A 5 -8.31 4.88 7.70
C VAL A 5 -6.95 4.23 7.85
N SER A 6 -6.85 2.96 7.47
CA SER A 6 -5.66 2.14 7.62
C SER A 6 -5.05 1.84 6.24
N PRO A 7 -4.02 2.60 5.80
CA PRO A 7 -3.34 2.33 4.55
C PRO A 7 -2.42 1.09 4.65
N ALA A 8 -2.14 0.47 3.50
CA ALA A 8 -1.04 -0.49 3.35
C ALA A 8 0.16 0.14 2.63
N TRP A 9 0.95 -0.63 1.86
CA TRP A 9 2.11 -0.07 1.20
C TRP A 9 1.65 0.88 0.09
N THR A 10 1.89 2.17 0.30
CA THR A 10 1.59 3.23 -0.66
C THR A 10 2.86 3.90 -1.12
N TRP A 11 2.86 4.39 -2.35
CA TRP A 11 3.94 5.20 -2.88
C TRP A 11 4.16 6.45 -2.02
N GLY A 12 5.41 6.68 -1.63
CA GLY A 12 5.85 7.75 -0.75
C GLY A 12 7.32 7.56 -0.39
N PRO A 13 7.95 8.48 0.37
CA PRO A 13 9.41 8.53 0.52
C PRO A 13 10.06 7.20 0.95
N SER A 14 9.41 6.44 1.84
CA SER A 14 9.92 5.14 2.28
C SER A 14 9.88 4.07 1.19
N VAL A 15 8.77 3.95 0.46
CA VAL A 15 8.63 2.93 -0.59
C VAL A 15 9.48 3.30 -1.80
N GLU A 16 9.50 4.59 -2.14
CA GLU A 16 10.37 5.14 -3.19
C GLU A 16 11.85 4.83 -2.92
N GLN A 17 12.32 5.10 -1.69
CA GLN A 17 13.69 4.78 -1.31
C GLN A 17 14.00 3.29 -1.42
N LEU A 18 13.10 2.42 -0.95
CA LEU A 18 13.28 0.97 -0.99
C LEU A 18 13.27 0.41 -2.41
N ALA A 19 12.49 1.02 -3.30
CA ALA A 19 12.41 0.64 -4.69
C ALA A 19 13.52 1.24 -5.57
N GLY A 20 14.44 2.02 -5.00
CA GLY A 20 15.50 2.71 -5.75
C GLY A 20 14.98 3.83 -6.65
N GLY A 21 13.85 4.44 -6.29
CA GLY A 21 13.16 5.44 -7.11
C GLY A 21 12.35 4.85 -8.27
N ASP A 22 12.41 3.54 -8.50
CA ASP A 22 11.67 2.88 -9.57
C ASP A 22 10.28 2.43 -9.11
N ARG A 23 9.27 3.04 -9.73
CA ARG A 23 7.87 2.77 -9.44
C ARG A 23 7.38 1.44 -10.02
N ALA A 24 7.99 0.97 -11.11
CA ALA A 24 7.70 -0.34 -11.68
C ALA A 24 8.16 -1.45 -10.72
N ASN A 25 9.40 -1.37 -10.25
CA ASN A 25 9.95 -2.26 -9.22
C ASN A 25 9.08 -2.29 -7.94
N ALA A 26 8.63 -1.13 -7.44
CA ALA A 26 7.70 -1.08 -6.30
C ALA A 26 6.36 -1.77 -6.61
N GLY A 27 5.85 -1.62 -7.84
CA GLY A 27 4.64 -2.29 -8.31
C GLY A 27 4.79 -3.81 -8.31
N GLU A 28 5.86 -4.32 -8.92
CA GLU A 28 6.18 -5.75 -9.00
C GLU A 28 6.32 -6.38 -7.62
N ILE A 29 7.14 -5.78 -6.75
CA ILE A 29 7.33 -6.25 -5.37
C ILE A 29 6.01 -6.17 -4.59
N GLY A 30 5.28 -5.05 -4.72
CA GLY A 30 4.00 -4.84 -4.06
C GLY A 30 2.91 -5.84 -4.48
N ALA A 31 2.95 -6.33 -5.72
CA ALA A 31 1.98 -7.28 -6.26
C ALA A 31 1.96 -8.61 -5.49
N HIS A 32 3.09 -8.99 -4.89
CA HIS A 32 3.16 -10.18 -4.03
C HIS A 32 2.32 -10.05 -2.74
N PHE A 33 2.02 -8.82 -2.33
CA PHE A 33 1.39 -8.55 -1.03
C PHE A 33 -0.01 -7.92 -1.13
N HIS A 34 -0.36 -7.37 -2.28
CA HIS A 34 -1.64 -6.69 -2.51
C HIS A 34 -2.42 -7.50 -3.54
N PRO A 35 -3.59 -8.07 -3.21
CA PRO A 35 -4.50 -8.67 -4.18
C PRO A 35 -4.80 -7.81 -5.42
N LEU A 36 -4.77 -6.48 -5.30
CA LEU A 36 -4.89 -5.57 -6.44
C LEU A 36 -3.62 -5.45 -7.31
N GLY A 37 -2.58 -6.22 -7.02
CA GLY A 37 -1.40 -6.40 -7.87
C GLY A 37 -0.41 -5.24 -7.89
N ARG A 38 -0.45 -4.32 -6.93
CA ARG A 38 0.49 -3.19 -6.84
C ARG A 38 0.49 -2.50 -5.48
N VAL A 39 1.50 -1.67 -5.23
CA VAL A 39 1.44 -0.63 -4.20
C VAL A 39 0.35 0.41 -4.52
N GLY A 40 -0.27 0.95 -3.47
CA GLY A 40 -1.23 2.05 -3.58
C GLY A 40 -0.57 3.40 -3.85
N ASP A 41 -1.37 4.44 -4.08
CA ASP A 41 -0.95 5.85 -4.09
C ASP A 41 -1.57 6.59 -2.89
N GLY A 42 -0.88 7.63 -2.40
CA GLY A 42 -1.42 8.51 -1.37
C GLY A 42 -2.75 9.18 -1.79
N ALA A 43 -2.95 9.44 -3.07
CA ALA A 43 -4.21 9.95 -3.61
C ALA A 43 -5.40 8.99 -3.39
N GLU A 44 -5.17 7.68 -3.38
CA GLU A 44 -6.22 6.68 -3.13
C GLU A 44 -6.63 6.68 -1.66
N VAL A 45 -5.67 6.84 -0.75
CA VAL A 45 -5.93 7.04 0.68
C VAL A 45 -6.67 8.36 0.91
N ALA A 46 -6.23 9.44 0.26
CA ALA A 46 -6.89 10.75 0.34
C ALA A 46 -8.32 10.71 -0.18
N ALA A 47 -8.60 9.95 -1.25
CA ALA A 47 -9.96 9.78 -1.78
C ALA A 47 -10.89 9.08 -0.77
N ALA A 48 -10.40 8.05 -0.06
CA ALA A 48 -11.17 7.39 0.99
C ALA A 48 -11.43 8.34 2.18
N VAL A 49 -10.44 9.13 2.59
CA VAL A 49 -10.60 10.17 3.62
C VAL A 49 -11.64 11.22 3.18
N ALA A 50 -11.54 11.70 1.94
CA ALA A 50 -12.49 12.66 1.39
C ALA A 50 -13.92 12.11 1.38
N PHE A 51 -14.10 10.85 0.99
CA PHE A 51 -15.40 10.18 1.03
C PHE A 51 -15.99 10.16 2.45
N VAL A 52 -15.24 9.73 3.46
CA VAL A 52 -15.76 9.66 4.85
C VAL A 52 -15.99 11.04 5.48
N CYS A 53 -15.27 12.07 5.02
CA CYS A 53 -15.50 13.45 5.42
C CYS A 53 -16.70 14.08 4.71
N SER A 54 -17.10 13.57 3.54
CA SER A 54 -18.20 14.12 2.74
C SER A 54 -19.59 13.79 3.31
N ASP A 55 -20.61 14.42 2.73
CA ASP A 55 -22.02 14.14 3.01
C ASP A 55 -22.51 12.81 2.41
N ALA A 56 -21.70 12.14 1.59
CA ALA A 56 -22.04 10.83 1.02
C ALA A 56 -21.91 9.67 2.03
N ALA A 57 -21.29 9.91 3.19
CA ALA A 57 -21.08 8.90 4.23
C ALA A 57 -21.78 9.26 5.57
N PRO A 58 -23.05 9.73 5.58
CA PRO A 58 -23.64 10.35 6.77
C PRO A 58 -23.82 9.36 7.92
N TRP A 59 -23.87 8.06 7.62
CA TRP A 59 -24.10 6.98 8.58
C TRP A 59 -22.85 6.12 8.86
N VAL A 60 -21.67 6.55 8.40
CA VAL A 60 -20.41 5.84 8.62
C VAL A 60 -19.68 6.43 9.82
N THR A 61 -19.57 5.66 10.91
CA THR A 61 -18.82 6.03 12.12
C THR A 61 -18.50 4.78 12.94
N GLY A 62 -17.45 4.81 13.75
CA GLY A 62 -17.07 3.73 14.67
C GLY A 62 -16.36 2.55 14.00
N CYS A 63 -15.89 2.70 12.76
CA CYS A 63 -15.20 1.65 12.02
C CYS A 63 -13.80 2.09 11.55
N ASP A 64 -13.02 1.09 11.16
CA ASP A 64 -11.80 1.24 10.38
C ASP A 64 -12.08 0.93 8.91
N ILE A 65 -11.54 1.76 8.01
CA ILE A 65 -11.59 1.54 6.57
C ILE A 65 -10.19 1.14 6.08
N PRO A 66 -9.96 -0.14 5.75
CA PRO A 66 -8.69 -0.57 5.18
C PRO A 66 -8.58 -0.07 3.73
N VAL A 67 -7.55 0.74 3.46
CA VAL A 67 -7.22 1.27 2.12
C VAL A 67 -5.88 0.71 1.71
N GLY A 68 -5.85 -0.60 1.50
CA GLY A 68 -4.61 -1.35 1.34
C GLY A 68 -4.62 -2.36 0.22
N GLY A 69 -5.48 -2.23 -0.78
CA GLY A 69 -5.54 -3.15 -1.92
C GLY A 69 -5.69 -4.64 -1.56
N GLY A 70 -6.31 -4.93 -0.41
CA GLY A 70 -6.48 -6.29 0.12
C GLY A 70 -5.34 -6.83 1.00
N PHE A 71 -4.28 -6.05 1.25
CA PHE A 71 -3.10 -6.46 2.02
C PHE A 71 -3.44 -7.14 3.35
N SER A 72 -4.34 -6.53 4.14
CA SER A 72 -4.69 -7.01 5.47
C SER A 72 -5.46 -8.34 5.48
N MET A 73 -5.99 -8.81 4.34
CA MET A 73 -6.74 -10.07 4.28
C MET A 73 -5.83 -11.30 4.24
N LEU A 74 -4.63 -11.17 3.68
CA LEU A 74 -3.72 -12.29 3.47
C LEU A 74 -2.56 -12.32 4.48
N ARG A 75 -2.27 -11.19 5.15
CA ARG A 75 -1.02 -10.94 5.89
C ARG A 75 0.21 -11.56 5.21
N PRO A 76 0.40 -11.30 3.90
CA PRO A 76 1.39 -12.01 3.11
C PRO A 76 2.83 -11.65 3.53
N ASP A 77 3.00 -10.51 4.20
CA ASP A 77 4.26 -10.03 4.74
C ASP A 77 4.78 -10.87 5.92
N GLN A 78 3.94 -11.72 6.53
CA GLN A 78 4.27 -12.56 7.70
C GLN A 78 4.75 -11.76 8.93
N GLY A 79 4.42 -10.46 9.03
CA GLY A 79 4.94 -9.56 10.06
C GLY A 79 6.39 -9.11 9.83
N VAL A 80 6.94 -9.38 8.65
CA VAL A 80 8.29 -8.97 8.26
C VAL A 80 8.22 -7.60 7.58
N SER A 81 9.17 -6.71 7.91
CA SER A 81 9.15 -5.34 7.40
C SER A 81 9.31 -5.28 5.87
N PRO A 82 8.75 -4.23 5.21
CA PRO A 82 8.88 -4.05 3.77
C PRO A 82 10.34 -4.09 3.30
N ARG A 83 11.26 -3.49 4.07
CA ARG A 83 12.71 -3.49 3.77
C ARG A 83 13.24 -4.88 3.42
N VAL A 84 12.93 -5.88 4.25
CA VAL A 84 13.43 -7.25 4.05
C VAL A 84 12.85 -7.86 2.77
N TRP A 85 11.59 -7.56 2.45
CA TRP A 85 10.96 -8.06 1.22
C TRP A 85 11.51 -7.39 -0.02
N PHE A 86 11.77 -6.08 0.03
CA PHE A 86 12.46 -5.36 -1.04
C PHE A 86 13.87 -5.92 -1.27
N GLU A 87 14.63 -6.24 -0.21
CA GLU A 87 15.95 -6.88 -0.34
C GLU A 87 15.87 -8.28 -0.94
N ARG A 88 14.84 -9.08 -0.61
CA ARG A 88 14.66 -10.45 -1.09
C ARG A 88 14.18 -10.55 -2.54
N LEU A 89 13.36 -9.59 -2.96
CA LEU A 89 12.68 -9.60 -4.26
C LEU A 89 13.31 -8.64 -5.26
N ALA A 90 14.28 -7.82 -4.84
CA ALA A 90 15.04 -6.97 -5.76
C ALA A 90 15.72 -7.82 -6.84
N PRO A 91 15.73 -7.35 -8.10
CA PRO A 91 16.44 -8.03 -9.18
C PRO A 91 17.93 -8.13 -8.87
N ALA A 92 18.56 -9.25 -9.26
CA ALA A 92 19.98 -9.46 -9.04
C ALA A 92 20.80 -8.39 -9.76
N PRO A 93 21.87 -7.84 -9.14
CA PRO A 93 22.70 -6.83 -9.77
C PRO A 93 23.30 -7.39 -11.08
N GLY A 94 22.95 -6.76 -12.20
CA GLY A 94 23.40 -7.15 -13.54
C GLY A 94 22.36 -7.79 -14.46
N THR A 95 21.09 -7.84 -14.07
CA THR A 95 19.98 -8.35 -14.90
C THR A 95 19.03 -7.25 -15.36
N SER A 96 19.56 -6.18 -15.98
CA SER A 96 18.74 -5.28 -16.78
C SER A 96 18.85 -5.70 -18.24
N SER A 97 17.75 -6.20 -18.83
CA SER A 97 17.57 -6.22 -20.28
C SER A 97 17.16 -4.84 -20.76
#